data_AF-A0A496YFL0-F1
#
_entry.id   AF-A0A496YFL0-F1
#
_cell.length_a   1.000
_cell.length_b   1.000
_cell.length_c   1.000
_cell.angle_alpha   90.00
_cell.angle_beta   90.00
_cell.angle_gamma   90.00
#
_symmetry.space_group_name_H-M   'P 1'
#
loop_
_entity.id
_entity.type
_entity.pdbx_description
1 polymer ?
#
loop_
_entity_poly.entity_id
_entity_poly.type
_entity_poly.pdbx_seq_one_letter_code
_entity_poly.pdbx_strand_id
1 'polypeptide(L)'
;MNARRAVITARAAGKLLRPGRVWIESGPEGEEVARAAITYQGVAVGALEFDPVNGVILPCGYHPRIFNTAAPASEIVQELPGIIRNLKVLDGAEYLGPENIWVVPLAYNGRIVAHMKVYRDGIHVIPDYPVTREMQVNGQ
;
A
#
# COMPACT_ATOMS: atom_id res chain seq x y z
N MET A 1 -11.62 3.20 23.66
CA MET A 1 -10.84 3.78 22.54
C MET A 1 -10.09 2.64 21.85
N ASN A 2 -10.33 2.40 20.55
CA ASN A 2 -9.92 1.16 19.87
C ASN A 2 -8.59 1.26 19.10
N ALA A 3 -7.87 2.39 19.18
CA ALA A 3 -6.61 2.63 18.48
C ALA A 3 -5.57 1.49 18.70
N ARG A 4 -5.29 1.13 19.96
CA ARG A 4 -4.35 0.05 20.29
C ARG A 4 -4.80 -1.31 19.74
N ARG A 5 -6.11 -1.56 19.75
CA ARG A 5 -6.68 -2.80 19.20
C ARG A 5 -6.51 -2.86 17.69
N ALA A 6 -6.73 -1.74 16.99
CA ALA A 6 -6.49 -1.62 15.55
C ALA A 6 -5.03 -1.91 15.18
N VAL A 7 -4.07 -1.39 15.95
CA VAL A 7 -2.63 -1.69 15.75
C VAL A 7 -2.32 -3.18 15.94
N ILE A 8 -2.89 -3.83 16.97
CA ILE A 8 -2.71 -5.27 17.21
C ILE A 8 -3.26 -6.08 16.03
N THR A 9 -4.45 -5.72 15.56
CA THR A 9 -5.08 -6.34 14.39
C THR A 9 -4.23 -6.15 13.13
N ALA A 10 -3.75 -4.94 12.88
CA ALA A 10 -2.88 -4.64 11.74
C ALA A 10 -1.55 -5.41 11.82
N ARG A 11 -0.94 -5.58 13.01
CA ARG A 11 0.25 -6.42 13.20
C ARG A 11 -0.03 -7.89 12.92
N ALA A 12 -1.19 -8.40 13.31
CA ALA A 12 -1.58 -9.79 13.03
C ALA A 12 -1.79 -10.01 11.54
N ALA A 13 -2.54 -9.12 10.87
CA ALA A 13 -2.74 -9.15 9.42
C ALA A 13 -1.44 -8.92 8.65
N GLY A 14 -0.55 -8.06 9.16
CA GLY A 14 0.79 -7.75 8.64
C GLY A 14 1.63 -9.00 8.35
N LYS A 15 1.51 -10.03 9.21
CA LYS A 15 2.23 -11.31 9.04
C LYS A 15 1.70 -12.18 7.90
N LEU A 16 0.51 -11.89 7.40
CA LEU A 16 -0.21 -12.64 6.38
C LEU A 16 -0.34 -11.86 5.08
N LEU A 17 0.27 -10.66 5.00
CA LEU A 17 0.28 -9.87 3.78
C LEU A 17 1.02 -10.60 2.67
N ARG A 18 0.53 -10.43 1.46
CA ARG A 18 1.11 -11.00 0.25
C ARG A 18 1.31 -9.94 -0.82
N PRO A 19 2.34 -10.09 -1.66
CA PRO A 19 2.47 -9.28 -2.86
C PRO A 19 1.22 -9.45 -3.73
N GLY A 20 0.63 -8.34 -4.15
CA GLY A 20 -0.39 -8.29 -5.18
C GLY A 20 0.22 -8.06 -6.56
N ARG A 21 -0.61 -7.63 -7.50
CA ARG A 21 -0.15 -7.27 -8.85
C ARG A 21 0.49 -5.89 -8.88
N VAL A 22 1.29 -5.66 -9.93
CA VAL A 22 1.94 -4.39 -10.21
C VAL A 22 1.28 -3.76 -11.43
N TRP A 23 1.08 -2.45 -11.44
CA TRP A 23 0.59 -1.71 -12.59
C TRP A 23 1.24 -0.34 -12.66
N ILE A 24 1.17 0.28 -13.84
CA ILE A 24 1.53 1.68 -14.03
C ILE A 24 0.24 2.49 -14.06
N GLU A 25 0.22 3.57 -13.29
CA GLU A 25 -0.83 4.57 -13.33
C GLU A 25 -0.29 5.82 -14.01
N SER A 26 -1.06 6.35 -14.96
CA SER A 26 -0.75 7.61 -15.63
C SER A 26 -1.70 8.69 -15.11
N GLY A 27 -1.14 9.75 -14.55
CA GLY A 27 -1.86 10.92 -14.09
C GLY A 27 -2.28 11.85 -15.23
N PRO A 28 -3.06 12.90 -14.93
CA PRO A 28 -3.71 13.74 -15.94
C PRO A 28 -2.76 14.53 -16.84
N GLU A 29 -1.56 14.87 -16.36
CA GLU A 29 -0.53 15.58 -17.13
C GLU A 29 0.39 14.58 -17.86
N GLY A 30 0.13 13.27 -17.77
CA GLY A 30 0.94 12.20 -18.34
C GLY A 30 2.05 11.71 -17.40
N GLU A 31 2.02 12.12 -16.13
CA GLU A 31 2.95 11.64 -15.12
C GLU A 31 2.73 10.15 -14.83
N GLU A 32 3.79 9.38 -14.69
CA GLU A 32 3.70 7.94 -14.44
C GLU A 32 4.08 7.63 -13.00
N VAL A 33 3.35 6.70 -12.38
CA VAL A 33 3.69 6.11 -11.08
C VAL A 33 3.51 4.61 -11.17
N ALA A 34 4.53 3.86 -10.78
CA ALA A 34 4.40 2.42 -10.64
C ALA A 34 3.78 2.09 -9.28
N ARG A 35 2.77 1.23 -9.26
CA ARG A 35 2.03 0.85 -8.04
C ARG A 35 2.01 -0.67 -7.89
N ALA A 36 2.11 -1.13 -6.65
CA ALA A 36 1.98 -2.54 -6.32
C ALA A 36 0.99 -2.74 -5.18
N ALA A 37 0.05 -3.68 -5.35
CA ALA A 37 -0.94 -3.94 -4.31
C ALA A 37 -0.32 -4.71 -3.13
N ILE A 38 -0.75 -4.35 -1.93
CA ILE A 38 -0.57 -5.14 -0.71
C ILE A 38 -1.86 -5.92 -0.52
N THR A 39 -1.78 -7.25 -0.52
CA THR A 39 -2.99 -8.09 -0.41
C THR A 39 -3.09 -8.80 0.93
N TYR A 40 -4.32 -8.95 1.40
CA TYR A 40 -4.68 -9.75 2.56
C TYR A 40 -5.94 -10.54 2.22
N GLN A 41 -5.91 -11.86 2.39
CA GLN A 41 -7.03 -12.75 2.02
C GLN A 41 -7.55 -12.57 0.58
N GLY A 42 -6.66 -12.24 -0.36
CA GLY A 42 -6.99 -12.13 -1.79
C GLY A 42 -7.56 -10.78 -2.24
N VAL A 43 -7.72 -9.81 -1.32
CA VAL A 43 -8.14 -8.44 -1.65
C VAL A 43 -7.03 -7.45 -1.32
N ALA A 44 -6.98 -6.31 -2.03
CA ALA A 44 -6.02 -5.27 -1.72
C ALA A 44 -6.43 -4.55 -0.42
N VAL A 45 -5.45 -4.28 0.44
CA VAL A 45 -5.63 -3.53 1.71
C VAL A 45 -4.77 -2.26 1.74
N GLY A 46 -4.09 -1.97 0.63
CA GLY A 46 -3.28 -0.80 0.39
C GLY A 46 -2.44 -0.99 -0.88
N ALA A 47 -1.74 0.05 -1.30
CA ALA A 47 -0.78 0.02 -2.39
C ALA A 47 0.55 0.62 -1.93
N LEU A 48 1.64 0.11 -2.48
CA LEU A 48 2.96 0.74 -2.46
C LEU A 48 3.12 1.51 -3.76
N GLU A 49 3.77 2.66 -3.69
CA GLU A 49 4.14 3.48 -4.85
C GLU A 49 5.64 3.40 -5.08
N PHE A 50 6.05 3.43 -6.34
CA PHE A 50 7.43 3.30 -6.77
C PHE A 50 7.74 4.38 -7.80
N ASP A 51 8.97 4.86 -7.74
CA ASP A 51 9.56 5.71 -8.77
C ASP A 51 9.67 4.88 -10.06
N PRO A 52 8.98 5.27 -11.14
CA PRO A 52 9.01 4.51 -12.40
C PRO A 52 10.36 4.58 -13.12
N VAL A 53 11.31 5.42 -12.71
CA VAL A 53 12.66 5.49 -13.32
C VAL A 53 13.56 4.40 -12.79
N ASN A 54 13.52 4.16 -11.48
CA ASN A 54 14.54 3.36 -10.78
C ASN A 54 13.95 2.25 -9.88
N GLY A 55 12.62 2.10 -9.85
CA GLY A 55 11.94 1.07 -9.06
C GLY A 55 12.01 1.29 -7.55
N VAL A 56 12.47 2.44 -7.06
CA VAL A 56 12.59 2.71 -5.63
C VAL A 56 11.22 3.02 -5.03
N ILE A 57 10.94 2.42 -3.88
CA ILE A 57 9.71 2.67 -3.13
C ILE A 57 9.62 4.11 -2.60
N LEU A 58 8.48 4.74 -2.87
CA LEU A 58 8.18 6.12 -2.51
C LEU A 58 7.50 6.19 -1.13
N PRO A 59 7.77 7.25 -0.34
CA PRO A 59 6.96 7.57 0.83
C PRO A 59 5.52 7.90 0.44
N CYS A 60 4.56 7.62 1.32
CA CYS A 60 3.18 8.07 1.15
C CYS A 60 3.11 9.59 0.94
N GLY A 61 2.35 10.01 -0.08
CA GLY A 61 2.14 11.41 -0.42
C GLY A 61 3.28 12.07 -1.20
N TYR A 62 4.34 11.32 -1.54
CA TYR A 62 5.40 11.81 -2.42
C TYR A 62 5.13 11.39 -3.86
N HIS A 63 4.71 12.35 -4.68
CA HIS A 63 4.35 12.10 -6.08
C HIS A 63 5.29 12.87 -7.01
N PRO A 64 6.38 12.25 -7.49
CA PRO A 64 7.28 12.89 -8.46
C PRO A 64 6.59 13.02 -9.82
N ARG A 65 6.84 14.11 -10.53
CA ARG A 65 6.35 14.33 -11.90
C ARG A 65 7.34 13.74 -12.90
N ILE A 66 7.08 12.52 -13.35
CA ILE A 66 7.97 11.77 -14.26
C ILE A 66 7.18 11.37 -15.50
N PHE A 67 7.78 11.48 -16.69
CA PHE A 67 7.11 11.26 -17.97
C PHE A 67 7.90 10.28 -18.86
N ASN A 68 7.17 9.53 -19.70
CA ASN A 68 7.72 8.67 -20.77
C ASN A 68 8.82 7.70 -20.30
N THR A 69 8.55 6.95 -19.24
CA THR A 69 9.51 5.99 -18.68
C THR A 69 9.18 4.56 -19.10
N ALA A 70 10.21 3.80 -19.51
CA ALA A 70 10.10 2.35 -19.60
C ALA A 70 10.17 1.79 -18.17
N ALA A 71 9.04 1.84 -17.46
CA ALA A 71 9.00 1.50 -16.04
C ALA A 71 9.52 0.07 -15.78
N PRO A 72 10.37 -0.16 -14.76
CA PRO A 72 10.96 -1.46 -14.46
C PRO A 72 9.96 -2.36 -13.72
N ALA A 73 8.75 -2.54 -14.26
CA ALA A 73 7.68 -3.31 -13.63
C ALA A 73 8.13 -4.75 -13.28
N SER A 74 8.97 -5.36 -14.11
CA SER A 74 9.55 -6.68 -13.85
C SER A 74 10.47 -6.71 -12.63
N GLU A 75 11.28 -5.67 -12.41
CA GLU A 75 12.17 -5.56 -11.24
C GLU A 75 11.34 -5.38 -9.97
N ILE A 76 10.32 -4.51 -10.03
CA ILE A 76 9.38 -4.31 -8.91
C ILE A 76 8.71 -5.63 -8.55
N VAL A 77 8.22 -6.40 -9.54
CA VAL A 77 7.61 -7.72 -9.30
C VAL A 77 8.58 -8.68 -8.61
N GLN A 78 9.86 -8.66 -8.98
CA GLN A 78 10.88 -9.53 -8.37
C GLN A 78 11.18 -9.14 -6.92
N GLU A 79 11.24 -7.85 -6.60
CA GLU A 79 11.57 -7.36 -5.26
C GLU A 79 10.39 -7.34 -4.29
N LEU A 80 9.16 -7.21 -4.81
CA LEU A 80 7.94 -7.01 -4.03
C LEU A 80 7.74 -8.03 -2.89
N PRO A 81 7.96 -9.35 -3.07
CA PRO A 81 7.83 -10.31 -1.97
C PRO A 81 8.78 -10.00 -0.79
N GLY A 82 10.00 -9.54 -1.10
CA GLY A 82 10.99 -9.13 -0.10
C GLY A 82 10.59 -7.85 0.62
N ILE A 83 10.03 -6.88 -0.11
CA ILE A 83 9.51 -5.63 0.45
C ILE A 83 8.35 -5.92 1.41
N ILE A 84 7.33 -6.66 0.96
CA ILE A 84 6.15 -7.00 1.77
C ILE A 84 6.54 -7.73 3.06
N ARG A 85 7.46 -8.70 2.98
CA ARG A 85 7.95 -9.44 4.14
C ARG A 85 8.60 -8.54 5.20
N ASN A 86 9.20 -7.43 4.79
CA ASN A 86 9.94 -6.51 5.65
C ASN A 86 9.14 -5.26 6.03
N LEU A 87 7.86 -5.16 5.64
CA LEU A 87 6.97 -4.08 6.09
C LEU A 87 6.81 -4.13 7.62
N LYS A 88 6.91 -2.96 8.24
CA LYS A 88 6.74 -2.76 9.68
C LYS A 88 5.43 -2.03 9.93
N VAL A 89 4.54 -2.64 10.70
CA VAL A 89 3.37 -1.94 11.25
C VAL A 89 3.84 -1.04 12.39
N LEU A 90 3.62 0.27 12.26
CA LEU A 90 4.00 1.24 13.29
C LEU A 90 3.03 1.24 14.47
N ASP A 91 3.52 1.69 15.64
CA ASP A 91 2.76 1.71 16.89
C ASP A 91 1.90 2.98 17.03
N GLY A 92 1.01 3.18 16.07
CA GLY A 92 0.13 4.35 16.03
C GLY A 92 -1.05 4.11 15.09
N ALA A 93 -2.19 4.72 15.42
CA ALA A 93 -3.37 4.71 14.58
C ALA A 93 -4.04 6.08 14.58
N GLU A 94 -4.32 6.61 13.40
CA GLU A 94 -5.10 7.82 13.20
C GLU A 94 -6.57 7.46 13.01
N TYR A 95 -7.49 8.26 13.55
CA TYR A 95 -8.93 8.04 13.33
C TYR A 95 -9.45 8.95 12.22
N LEU A 96 -10.02 8.37 11.17
CA LEU A 96 -10.71 9.11 10.11
C LEU A 96 -12.21 9.07 10.36
N GLY A 97 -12.74 10.18 10.85
CA GLY A 97 -14.15 10.34 11.25
C GLY A 97 -15.18 10.07 10.13
N PRO A 98 -15.02 10.64 8.91
CA PRO A 98 -16.00 10.43 7.84
C PRO A 98 -16.16 8.96 7.44
N GLU A 99 -15.08 8.20 7.47
CA GLU A 99 -15.06 6.77 7.11
C GLU A 99 -15.29 5.84 8.31
N ASN A 100 -15.25 6.36 9.54
CA ASN A 100 -15.29 5.58 10.78
C ASN A 100 -14.22 4.48 10.85
N ILE A 101 -12.97 4.82 10.53
CA ILE A 101 -11.86 3.86 10.46
C ILE A 101 -10.65 4.33 11.25
N TRP A 102 -9.81 3.35 11.61
CA TRP A 102 -8.45 3.54 12.08
C TRP A 102 -7.49 3.31 10.92
N VAL A 103 -6.57 4.25 10.71
CA VAL A 103 -5.50 4.18 9.72
C VAL A 103 -4.21 3.84 10.46
N VAL A 104 -3.63 2.68 10.14
CA VAL A 104 -2.39 2.20 10.75
C VAL A 104 -1.24 2.29 9.74
N PRO A 105 -0.16 3.02 10.04
CA PRO A 105 0.94 3.17 9.11
C PRO A 105 1.78 1.91 8.90
N LEU A 106 2.12 1.66 7.65
CA LEU A 106 3.08 0.65 7.22
C LEU A 106 4.36 1.33 6.78
N ALA A 107 5.48 0.89 7.34
CA ALA A 107 6.78 1.46 7.12
C ALA A 107 7.77 0.47 6.49
N TYR A 108 8.63 1.00 5.62
CA TYR A 108 9.74 0.28 5.01
C TYR A 108 10.96 1.20 4.96
N ASN A 109 12.13 0.71 5.35
CA ASN A 109 13.39 1.47 5.37
C ASN A 109 13.28 2.90 5.96
N GLY A 110 12.53 3.04 7.06
CA GLY A 110 12.38 4.32 7.78
C GLY A 110 11.34 5.29 7.20
N ARG A 111 10.58 4.89 6.18
CA ARG A 111 9.53 5.70 5.53
C ARG A 111 8.17 5.07 5.74
N ILE A 112 7.11 5.86 5.91
CA ILE A 112 5.74 5.38 5.77
C ILE A 112 5.48 5.24 4.27
N VAL A 113 5.11 4.05 3.82
CA VAL A 113 4.98 3.70 2.39
C VAL A 113 3.58 3.21 2.01
N ALA A 114 2.77 2.86 3.01
CA ALA A 114 1.36 2.57 2.85
C ALA A 114 0.61 2.76 4.16
N HIS A 115 -0.72 2.66 4.07
CA HIS A 115 -1.61 2.61 5.22
C HIS A 115 -2.46 1.36 5.17
N MET A 116 -2.73 0.75 6.32
CA MET A 116 -3.73 -0.30 6.48
C MET A 116 -4.93 0.26 7.22
N LYS A 117 -6.14 0.06 6.66
CA LYS A 117 -7.39 0.51 7.25
C LYS A 117 -7.99 -0.59 8.13
N VAL A 118 -8.45 -0.23 9.33
CA VAL A 118 -9.16 -1.10 10.27
C VAL A 118 -10.46 -0.43 10.68
N TYR A 119 -11.57 -1.16 10.72
CA TYR A 119 -12.87 -0.61 11.11
C TYR A 119 -12.88 -0.07 12.54
N ARG A 120 -13.84 0.81 12.87
CA ARG A 120 -13.94 1.47 14.19
C ARG A 120 -13.88 0.52 15.40
N ASP A 121 -14.26 -0.75 15.24
CA ASP A 121 -14.19 -1.77 16.28
C ASP A 121 -12.76 -2.25 16.61
N GLY A 122 -11.80 -1.94 15.74
CA GLY A 122 -10.40 -2.28 15.87
C GLY A 122 -10.05 -3.72 15.53
N ILE A 123 -10.94 -4.51 14.91
CA ILE A 123 -10.71 -5.93 14.59
C ILE A 123 -10.89 -6.33 13.13
N HIS A 124 -11.65 -5.56 12.33
CA HIS A 124 -11.83 -5.86 10.92
C HIS A 124 -10.89 -5.04 10.06
N VAL A 125 -9.97 -5.69 9.34
CA VAL A 125 -9.19 -5.05 8.28
C VAL A 125 -10.12 -4.75 7.10
N ILE A 126 -10.05 -3.51 6.59
CA ILE A 126 -10.93 -3.05 5.52
C ILE A 126 -10.18 -3.13 4.18
N PRO A 127 -10.80 -3.68 3.13
CA PRO A 127 -10.24 -3.63 1.78
C PRO A 127 -10.10 -2.20 1.27
N ASP A 128 -9.03 -1.95 0.54
CA ASP A 128 -8.90 -0.75 -0.28
C ASP A 128 -9.58 -1.02 -1.63
N TYR A 129 -10.86 -0.62 -1.73
CA TYR A 129 -11.67 -0.89 -2.93
C TYR A 129 -11.17 -0.18 -4.20
N PRO A 130 -10.77 1.11 -4.15
CA PRO A 130 -10.11 1.75 -5.29
C PRO A 130 -8.89 0.95 -5.78
N VAL A 131 -7.97 0.61 -4.88
CA VAL A 131 -6.77 -0.16 -5.23
C VAL A 131 -7.12 -1.55 -5.74
N THR A 132 -8.12 -2.20 -5.14
CA THR A 132 -8.58 -3.53 -5.60
C THR A 132 -9.07 -3.46 -7.04
N ARG A 133 -9.83 -2.42 -7.40
CA ARG A 133 -10.33 -2.21 -8.75
C ARG A 133 -9.19 -1.95 -9.73
N GLU A 134 -8.29 -1.03 -9.40
CA GLU A 134 -7.12 -0.70 -10.21
C GLU A 134 -6.26 -1.93 -10.47
N MET A 135 -5.95 -2.71 -9.42
CA MET A 135 -5.20 -3.96 -9.51
C MET A 135 -5.88 -4.99 -10.43
N GLN A 136 -7.21 -5.07 -10.40
CA GLN A 136 -7.95 -6.02 -11.24
C GLN A 136 -7.97 -5.61 -12.72
N VAL A 137 -8.07 -4.31 -13.00
CA VAL A 137 -8.16 -3.78 -14.37
C VAL A 137 -6.79 -3.69 -15.04
N ASN A 138 -5.78 -3.21 -14.30
CA ASN A 138 -4.48 -2.83 -14.85
C ASN A 138 -3.33 -3.73 -14.39
N GLY A 139 -3.55 -4.54 -13.35
CA GLY A 139 -2.49 -5.33 -12.73
C GLY A 139 -2.01 -6.47 -13.63
N GLN A 140 -0.70 -6.50 -13.84
CA GLN A 140 0.04 -7.56 -14.54
C GLN A 140 0.58 -8.60 -13.54
#